data_AF-A0A5J6Z0G1-F1
#
_entry.id   AF-A0A5J6Z0G1-F1
#
_cell.length_a   1.000
_cell.length_b   1.000
_cell.length_c   1.000
_cell.angle_alpha   90.00
_cell.angle_beta   90.00
_cell.angle_gamma   90.00
#
_symmetry.space_group_name_H-M   'P 1'
#
loop_
_entity.id
_entity.type
_entity.pdbx_description
1 polymer ?
#
loop_
_entity_poly.entity_id
_entity_poly.type
_entity_poly.pdbx_seq_one_letter_code
_entity_poly.pdbx_strand_id
1 'polypeptide(L)'
;MTRRRPNFKTLMRVTRALREPDSKSAEGSGGLRDTARRAAQSALNDPRVQGAAGLIRDRAEAVRTRAGEGADRHLERLIGDARARRGEATPDEVAALLETRRRERDVRIRRVQARQQLLERAETPEQRRILTLVAGVTVWASGTAEAGPLRYTTLLDRLAPSGSAEGEMAVHRALWTLAERRVLSVSPHGVVTAVQLLEQMTLPELD
;
A
#
# COMPACT_ATOMS: atom_id res chain seq x y z
N MET A 1 28.36 44.07 -20.83
CA MET A 1 28.82 43.17 -19.75
C MET A 1 28.36 41.75 -20.03
N THR A 2 29.26 40.90 -20.49
CA THR A 2 29.00 39.52 -20.95
C THR A 2 28.87 38.56 -19.75
N ARG A 3 27.65 38.05 -19.50
CA ARG A 3 27.40 37.04 -18.46
C ARG A 3 27.98 35.70 -18.91
N ARG A 4 29.07 35.29 -18.26
CA ARG A 4 29.79 34.02 -18.44
C ARG A 4 28.87 32.87 -18.03
N ARG A 5 28.44 32.03 -18.97
CA ARG A 5 27.63 30.83 -18.70
C ARG A 5 28.47 29.83 -17.87
N PRO A 6 27.93 29.25 -16.79
CA PRO A 6 28.65 28.23 -16.02
C PRO A 6 28.83 26.97 -16.89
N ASN A 7 30.07 26.49 -16.95
CA ASN A 7 30.46 25.38 -17.80
C ASN A 7 29.86 24.05 -17.29
N PHE A 8 29.38 23.19 -18.20
CA PHE A 8 28.66 21.94 -17.92
C PHE A 8 29.41 20.99 -16.97
N LYS A 9 30.75 21.07 -16.99
CA LYS A 9 31.66 20.34 -16.11
C LYS A 9 31.51 20.72 -14.63
N THR A 10 31.07 21.95 -14.34
CA THR A 10 30.82 22.47 -12.99
C THR A 10 29.50 21.94 -12.44
N LEU A 11 28.46 21.88 -13.28
CA LEU A 11 27.17 21.28 -12.93
C LEU A 11 27.29 19.78 -12.64
N MET A 12 28.10 19.05 -13.42
CA MET A 12 28.38 17.63 -13.17
C MET A 12 29.21 17.37 -11.90
N ARG A 13 30.05 18.32 -11.46
CA ARG A 13 30.79 18.20 -10.20
C ARG A 13 29.89 18.41 -8.98
N VAL A 14 28.92 19.32 -9.07
CA VAL A 14 27.96 19.60 -7.98
C VAL A 14 26.95 18.47 -7.82
N THR A 15 26.49 17.85 -8.92
CA THR A 15 25.62 16.67 -8.84
C THR A 15 26.34 15.41 -8.36
N ARG A 16 27.66 15.31 -8.59
CA ARG A 16 28.48 14.21 -8.03
C ARG A 16 28.78 14.41 -6.54
N ALA A 17 29.04 15.63 -6.10
CA ALA A 17 29.25 15.96 -4.68
C ALA A 17 27.99 15.80 -3.82
N LEU A 18 26.79 15.83 -4.42
CA LEU A 18 25.52 15.53 -3.74
C LEU A 18 25.18 14.02 -3.71
N ARG A 19 25.93 13.16 -4.40
CA ARG A 19 25.58 11.74 -4.59
C ARG A 19 26.54 10.74 -3.92
N GLU A 20 27.69 11.17 -3.43
CA GLU A 20 28.64 10.30 -2.73
C GLU A 20 28.92 10.85 -1.32
N PRO A 21 28.39 10.24 -0.25
CA PRO A 21 28.99 10.41 1.06
C PRO A 21 30.32 9.63 1.06
N ASP A 22 31.43 10.36 1.25
CA ASP A 22 32.72 9.78 1.59
C ASP A 22 32.56 8.80 2.75
N SER A 23 32.77 7.51 2.47
CA SER A 23 32.82 6.46 3.48
C SER A 23 34.18 5.78 3.43
N LYS A 24 35.19 6.55 3.83
CA LYS A 24 36.42 5.99 4.42
C LYS A 24 36.52 6.48 5.85
N SER A 25 35.95 5.68 6.77
CA SER A 25 36.41 5.46 8.16
C SER A 25 35.32 4.70 8.93
N ALA A 26 35.76 3.72 9.75
CA ALA A 26 35.00 2.93 10.74
C ALA A 26 34.39 1.58 10.27
N GLU A 27 35.28 0.63 9.97
CA GLU A 27 35.06 -0.78 10.33
C GLU A 27 34.68 -0.85 11.82
N GLY A 28 33.45 -1.31 12.13
CA GLY A 28 32.98 -1.49 13.51
C GLY A 28 31.49 -1.27 13.74
N SER A 29 30.79 -0.48 12.90
CA SER A 29 29.35 -0.18 13.12
C SER A 29 28.36 -1.00 12.28
N GLY A 30 28.85 -1.77 11.29
CA GLY A 30 28.02 -2.61 10.41
C GLY A 30 27.44 -3.84 11.12
N GLY A 31 28.16 -4.44 12.07
CA GLY A 31 27.75 -5.66 12.75
C GLY A 31 26.47 -5.50 13.58
N LEU A 32 26.31 -4.37 14.29
CA LEU A 32 25.09 -4.08 15.07
C LEU A 32 23.90 -3.73 14.19
N ARG A 33 24.10 -3.02 13.07
CA ARG A 33 23.04 -2.74 12.10
C ARG A 33 22.60 -3.99 11.36
N ASP A 34 23.53 -4.88 11.00
CA ASP A 34 23.22 -6.12 10.28
C ASP A 34 22.64 -7.20 11.19
N THR A 35 23.01 -7.21 12.48
CA THR A 35 22.37 -8.07 13.48
C THR A 35 21.01 -7.53 13.89
N ALA A 36 20.85 -6.20 14.06
CA ALA A 36 19.53 -5.59 14.23
C ALA A 36 18.64 -5.80 13.00
N ARG A 37 19.19 -5.73 11.79
CA ARG A 37 18.47 -6.02 10.55
C ARG A 37 18.09 -7.50 10.46
N ARG A 38 18.98 -8.43 10.82
CA ARG A 38 18.67 -9.88 10.86
C ARG A 38 17.69 -10.24 11.97
N ALA A 39 17.78 -9.61 13.14
CA ALA A 39 16.84 -9.80 14.23
C ALA A 39 15.46 -9.22 13.87
N ALA A 40 15.41 -8.05 13.23
CA ALA A 40 14.18 -7.50 12.67
C ALA A 40 13.61 -8.39 11.55
N GLN A 41 14.46 -8.93 10.67
CA GLN A 41 14.04 -9.87 9.61
C GLN A 41 13.51 -11.18 10.19
N SER A 42 14.14 -11.70 11.26
CA SER A 42 13.72 -12.90 11.97
C SER A 42 12.43 -12.67 12.77
N ALA A 43 12.27 -11.51 13.41
CA ALA A 43 11.03 -11.12 14.06
C ALA A 43 9.90 -10.92 13.04
N LEU A 44 10.17 -10.39 11.85
CA LEU A 44 9.21 -10.31 10.75
C LEU A 44 8.81 -11.69 10.18
N ASN A 45 9.59 -12.74 10.46
CA ASN A 45 9.28 -14.12 10.09
C ASN A 45 8.48 -14.87 11.17
N ASP A 46 8.27 -14.29 12.36
CA ASP A 46 7.38 -14.84 13.38
C ASP A 46 5.91 -14.64 12.94
N PRO A 47 5.09 -15.70 12.84
CA PRO A 47 3.69 -15.61 12.40
C PRO A 47 2.85 -14.64 13.25
N ARG A 48 3.18 -14.45 14.53
CA ARG A 48 2.48 -13.49 15.41
C ARG A 48 2.84 -12.04 15.09
N VAL A 49 4.09 -11.81 14.68
CA VAL A 49 4.58 -10.48 14.29
C VAL A 49 4.22 -10.19 12.83
N GLN A 50 4.06 -11.17 11.95
CA GLN A 50 3.56 -10.96 10.59
C GLN A 50 2.19 -10.30 10.56
N GLY A 51 1.28 -10.67 11.48
CA GLY A 51 0.00 -10.00 11.65
C GLY A 51 0.15 -8.53 12.08
N ALA A 52 1.02 -8.26 13.05
CA ALA A 52 1.29 -6.90 13.52
C ALA A 52 2.06 -6.05 12.49
N ALA A 53 3.00 -6.65 11.77
CA ALA A 53 3.78 -6.03 10.70
C ALA A 53 2.93 -5.73 9.47
N GLY A 54 1.91 -6.55 9.19
CA GLY A 54 0.87 -6.25 8.19
C GLY A 54 0.11 -4.98 8.57
N LEU A 55 -0.35 -4.85 9.81
CA LEU A 55 -1.05 -3.65 10.30
C LEU A 55 -0.17 -2.40 10.28
N ILE A 56 1.12 -2.52 10.64
CA ILE A 56 2.08 -1.41 10.58
C ILE A 56 2.36 -1.02 9.13
N ARG A 57 2.54 -2.00 8.24
CA ARG A 57 2.72 -1.76 6.80
C ARG A 57 1.51 -1.03 6.21
N ASP A 58 0.31 -1.46 6.55
CA ASP A 58 -0.94 -0.84 6.11
C ASP A 58 -1.04 0.61 6.59
N ARG A 59 -0.68 0.87 7.85
CA ARG A 59 -0.68 2.23 8.40
C ARG A 59 0.40 3.10 7.75
N ALA A 60 1.59 2.56 7.51
CA ALA A 60 2.68 3.25 6.83
C ALA A 60 2.36 3.54 5.35
N GLU A 61 1.64 2.64 4.68
CA GLU A 61 1.18 2.84 3.30
C GLU A 61 0.07 3.89 3.22
N ALA A 62 -0.88 3.88 4.16
CA ALA A 62 -1.90 4.93 4.26
C ALA A 62 -1.29 6.31 4.51
N VAL A 63 -0.29 6.41 5.41
CA VAL A 63 0.42 7.67 5.67
C VAL A 63 1.22 8.13 4.45
N ARG A 64 1.97 7.23 3.80
CA ARG A 64 2.73 7.55 2.58
C ARG A 64 1.82 8.02 1.45
N THR A 65 0.64 7.42 1.31
CA THR A 65 -0.34 7.81 0.30
C THR A 65 -0.83 9.23 0.57
N ARG A 66 -1.26 9.54 1.80
CA ARG A 66 -1.68 10.90 2.19
C ARG A 66 -0.57 11.95 2.05
N ALA A 67 0.67 11.60 2.41
CA ALA A 67 1.81 12.51 2.28
C ALA A 67 2.17 12.77 0.81
N GLY A 68 2.17 11.72 -0.02
CA GLY A 68 2.41 11.84 -1.47
C GLY A 68 1.33 12.66 -2.18
N GLU A 69 0.07 12.51 -1.78
CA GLU A 69 -1.03 13.33 -2.32
C GLU A 69 -0.85 14.82 -2.10
N GLY A 70 -0.29 15.22 -0.94
CA GLY A 70 -0.02 16.62 -0.61
C GLY A 70 1.09 17.19 -1.48
N ALA A 71 2.15 16.41 -1.69
CA ALA A 71 3.28 16.80 -2.54
C ALA A 71 2.87 16.94 -4.01
N ASP A 72 2.12 15.98 -4.56
CA ASP A 72 1.70 16.00 -5.96
C ASP A 72 0.74 17.17 -6.24
N ARG A 73 -0.24 17.41 -5.36
CA ARG A 73 -1.14 18.58 -5.46
C ARG A 73 -0.39 19.90 -5.34
N HIS A 74 0.65 19.96 -4.52
CA HIS A 74 1.48 21.14 -4.38
C HIS A 74 2.30 21.40 -5.65
N LEU A 75 2.88 20.37 -6.26
CA LEU A 75 3.61 20.48 -7.52
C LEU A 75 2.69 20.91 -8.68
N GLU A 76 1.50 20.33 -8.81
CA GLU A 76 0.50 20.77 -9.80
C GLU A 76 0.17 22.26 -9.64
N ARG A 77 -0.03 22.71 -8.40
CA ARG A 77 -0.30 24.12 -8.08
C ARG A 77 0.88 25.02 -8.47
N LEU A 78 2.10 24.64 -8.12
CA LEU A 78 3.31 25.40 -8.48
C LEU A 78 3.50 25.49 -10.00
N ILE A 79 3.22 24.42 -10.74
CA ILE A 79 3.29 24.41 -12.21
C ILE A 79 2.24 25.37 -12.80
N GLY A 80 1.01 25.34 -12.27
CA GLY A 80 -0.05 26.27 -12.67
C GLY A 80 0.31 27.73 -12.37
N ASP A 81 0.70 28.02 -11.14
CA ASP A 81 1.06 29.37 -10.67
C ASP A 81 2.26 29.93 -11.44
N ALA A 82 3.29 29.12 -11.69
CA ALA A 82 4.49 29.56 -12.40
C ALA A 82 4.22 29.87 -13.89
N ARG A 83 3.22 29.24 -14.50
CA ARG A 83 2.80 29.50 -15.88
C ARG A 83 1.80 30.65 -15.97
N ALA A 84 0.85 30.74 -15.03
CA ALA A 84 -0.05 31.88 -14.92
C ALA A 84 0.72 33.20 -14.77
N ARG A 85 1.79 33.21 -13.95
CA ARG A 85 2.70 34.36 -13.82
C ARG A 85 3.46 34.71 -15.11
N ARG A 86 3.63 33.76 -16.03
CA ARG A 86 4.29 33.95 -17.34
C ARG A 86 3.30 34.22 -18.47
N GLY A 87 1.99 34.12 -18.23
CA GLY A 87 0.96 34.21 -19.28
C GLY A 87 1.01 33.07 -20.30
N GLU A 88 1.67 31.96 -19.97
CA GLU A 88 1.86 30.82 -20.87
C GLU A 88 0.76 29.78 -20.65
N ALA A 89 0.14 29.30 -21.74
CA ALA A 89 -0.73 28.13 -21.69
C ALA A 89 0.08 26.87 -21.36
N THR A 90 -0.55 25.90 -20.70
CA THR A 90 0.09 24.59 -20.47
C THR A 90 0.15 23.83 -21.79
N PRO A 91 1.33 23.34 -22.22
CA PRO A 91 1.43 22.52 -23.43
C PRO A 91 0.56 21.25 -23.30
N ASP A 92 -0.10 20.86 -24.40
CA ASP A 92 -1.05 19.75 -24.41
C ASP A 92 -0.43 18.43 -23.92
N GLU A 93 0.84 18.18 -24.23
CA GLU A 93 1.59 17.01 -23.74
C GLU A 93 1.69 16.98 -22.21
N VAL A 94 1.93 18.15 -21.59
CA VAL A 94 2.03 18.28 -20.13
C VAL A 94 0.64 18.14 -19.50
N ALA A 95 -0.39 18.69 -20.13
CA ALA A 95 -1.78 18.53 -19.68
C ALA A 95 -2.20 17.05 -19.69
N ALA A 96 -1.92 16.32 -20.78
CA ALA A 96 -2.22 14.89 -20.89
C ALA A 96 -1.49 14.03 -19.85
N LEU A 97 -0.22 14.36 -19.56
CA LEU A 97 0.56 13.68 -18.53
C LEU A 97 -0.01 13.92 -17.13
N LEU A 98 -0.41 15.16 -16.81
CA LEU A 98 -1.03 15.49 -15.54
C LEU A 98 -2.38 14.77 -15.36
N GLU A 99 -3.21 14.72 -16.40
CA GLU A 99 -4.47 13.96 -16.38
C GLU A 99 -4.25 12.47 -16.15
N THR A 100 -3.23 11.88 -16.78
CA THR A 100 -2.86 10.48 -16.56
C THR A 100 -2.47 10.25 -15.10
N ARG A 101 -1.64 11.12 -14.52
CA ARG A 101 -1.23 11.06 -13.11
C ARG A 101 -2.39 11.23 -12.14
N ARG A 102 -3.34 12.12 -12.44
CA ARG A 102 -4.57 12.30 -11.65
C ARG A 102 -5.38 11.02 -11.63
N ARG A 103 -5.61 10.39 -12.78
CA ARG A 103 -6.33 9.11 -12.89
C ARG A 103 -5.64 7.99 -12.12
N GLU A 104 -4.33 7.84 -12.27
CA GLU A 104 -3.54 6.84 -11.53
C GLU A 104 -3.64 7.04 -10.01
N ARG A 105 -3.54 8.30 -9.56
CA ARG A 105 -3.69 8.67 -8.16
C ARG A 105 -5.09 8.34 -7.65
N ASP A 106 -6.12 8.72 -8.37
CA ASP A 106 -7.50 8.52 -7.96
C ASP A 106 -7.83 7.01 -7.88
N VAL A 107 -7.32 6.19 -8.80
CA VAL A 107 -7.40 4.72 -8.71
C VAL A 107 -6.70 4.20 -7.46
N ARG A 108 -5.50 4.70 -7.14
CA ARG A 108 -4.77 4.31 -5.92
C ARG A 108 -5.53 4.68 -4.65
N ILE A 109 -6.06 5.90 -4.58
CA ILE A 109 -6.86 6.40 -3.45
C ILE A 109 -8.08 5.50 -3.25
N ARG A 110 -8.82 5.20 -4.32
CA ARG A 110 -10.00 4.31 -4.26
C ARG A 110 -9.65 2.93 -3.72
N ARG A 111 -8.53 2.34 -4.13
CA ARG A 111 -8.09 1.02 -3.62
C ARG A 111 -7.76 1.05 -2.13
N VAL A 112 -7.05 2.10 -1.68
CA VAL A 112 -6.73 2.28 -0.25
C VAL A 112 -7.99 2.50 0.58
N GLN A 113 -8.94 3.28 0.07
CA GLN A 113 -10.24 3.49 0.72
C GLN A 113 -11.05 2.20 0.77
N ALA A 114 -11.11 1.44 -0.33
CA ALA A 114 -11.81 0.15 -0.38
C ALA A 114 -11.21 -0.86 0.62
N ARG A 115 -9.88 -0.87 0.78
CA ARG A 115 -9.20 -1.66 1.82
C ARG A 115 -9.64 -1.23 3.23
N GLN A 116 -9.68 0.06 3.51
CA GLN A 116 -10.10 0.58 4.82
C GLN A 116 -11.56 0.20 5.13
N GLN A 117 -12.46 0.41 4.17
CA GLN A 117 -13.87 0.03 4.28
C GLN A 117 -14.04 -1.47 4.53
N LEU A 118 -13.24 -2.31 3.87
CA LEU A 118 -13.23 -3.76 4.13
C LEU A 118 -12.81 -4.06 5.58
N LEU A 119 -11.71 -3.47 6.05
CA LEU A 119 -11.19 -3.70 7.40
C LEU A 119 -12.10 -3.15 8.52
N GLU A 120 -12.91 -2.13 8.22
CA GLU A 120 -13.93 -1.57 9.13
C GLU A 120 -15.12 -2.50 9.33
N ARG A 121 -15.33 -3.51 8.47
CA ARG A 121 -16.37 -4.53 8.67
C ARG A 121 -16.06 -5.52 9.78
N ALA A 122 -14.82 -5.58 10.25
CA ALA A 122 -14.42 -6.47 11.33
C ALA A 122 -14.89 -5.93 12.70
N GLU A 123 -15.61 -6.77 13.44
CA GLU A 123 -16.09 -6.49 14.79
C GLU A 123 -15.18 -7.12 15.85
N THR A 124 -14.47 -8.20 15.51
CA THR A 124 -13.54 -8.88 16.42
C THR A 124 -12.09 -8.82 15.92
N PRO A 125 -11.10 -9.02 16.82
CA PRO A 125 -9.69 -9.09 16.42
C PRO A 125 -9.40 -10.22 15.42
N GLU A 126 -10.09 -11.36 15.52
CA GLU A 126 -9.94 -12.51 14.62
C GLU A 126 -10.49 -12.16 13.23
N GLN A 127 -11.67 -11.54 13.17
CA GLN A 127 -12.24 -11.04 11.91
C GLN A 127 -11.28 -10.04 11.25
N ARG A 128 -10.69 -9.13 12.03
CA ARG A 128 -9.75 -8.14 11.50
C ARG A 128 -8.47 -8.77 10.96
N ARG A 129 -7.94 -9.80 11.64
CA ARG A 129 -6.79 -10.58 11.17
C ARG A 129 -7.10 -11.31 9.87
N ILE A 130 -8.26 -11.96 9.76
CA ILE A 130 -8.72 -12.61 8.52
C ILE A 130 -8.84 -11.59 7.39
N LEU A 131 -9.55 -10.48 7.60
CA LEU A 131 -9.73 -9.46 6.55
C LEU A 131 -8.41 -8.81 6.12
N THR A 132 -7.44 -8.69 7.01
CA THR A 132 -6.09 -8.19 6.67
C THR A 132 -5.38 -9.14 5.68
N LEU A 133 -5.48 -10.46 5.92
CA LEU A 133 -4.91 -11.48 5.02
C LEU A 133 -5.65 -11.53 3.68
N VAL A 134 -6.98 -11.50 3.71
CA VAL A 134 -7.81 -11.50 2.50
C VAL A 134 -7.55 -10.25 1.67
N ALA A 135 -7.46 -9.07 2.28
CA ALA A 135 -7.16 -7.84 1.58
C ALA A 135 -5.76 -7.87 0.93
N GLY A 136 -4.81 -8.62 1.48
CA GLY A 136 -3.47 -8.81 0.89
C GLY A 136 -3.47 -9.58 -0.44
N VAL A 137 -4.46 -10.43 -0.68
CA VAL A 137 -4.60 -11.19 -1.95
C VAL A 137 -5.66 -10.60 -2.89
N THR A 138 -6.40 -9.58 -2.44
CA THR A 138 -7.54 -9.01 -3.17
C THR A 138 -7.14 -7.76 -3.93
N VAL A 139 -7.10 -7.83 -5.27
CA VAL A 139 -6.58 -6.77 -6.14
C VAL A 139 -7.28 -5.42 -5.97
N TRP A 140 -8.61 -5.41 -5.82
CA TRP A 140 -9.36 -4.16 -5.62
C TRP A 140 -9.11 -3.51 -4.24
N ALA A 141 -8.60 -4.28 -3.26
CA ALA A 141 -8.27 -3.83 -1.90
C ALA A 141 -6.75 -3.65 -1.70
N SER A 142 -6.05 -3.28 -2.77
CA SER A 142 -4.59 -3.11 -2.83
C SER A 142 -3.76 -4.40 -2.65
N GLY A 143 -4.38 -5.57 -2.76
CA GLY A 143 -3.68 -6.85 -2.76
C GLY A 143 -2.94 -7.14 -4.07
N THR A 144 -2.01 -8.09 -4.00
CA THR A 144 -1.21 -8.52 -5.16
C THR A 144 -1.76 -9.81 -5.76
N ALA A 145 -2.03 -9.83 -7.07
CA ALA A 145 -2.49 -11.04 -7.76
C ALA A 145 -1.48 -12.20 -7.68
N GLU A 146 -0.19 -11.89 -7.54
CA GLU A 146 0.90 -12.86 -7.40
C GLU A 146 0.86 -13.67 -6.09
N ALA A 147 0.12 -13.20 -5.08
CA ALA A 147 -0.01 -13.91 -3.81
C ALA A 147 -0.82 -15.22 -3.91
N GLY A 148 -1.47 -15.45 -5.05
CA GLY A 148 -2.28 -16.65 -5.29
C GLY A 148 -3.58 -16.67 -4.48
N PRO A 149 -4.44 -17.68 -4.71
CA PRO A 149 -5.70 -17.81 -3.99
C PRO A 149 -5.47 -18.13 -2.51
N LEU A 150 -6.05 -17.33 -1.62
CA LEU A 150 -6.00 -17.58 -0.18
C LEU A 150 -6.93 -18.74 0.17
N ARG A 151 -6.37 -19.83 0.69
CA ARG A 151 -7.15 -21.01 1.10
C ARG A 151 -7.48 -20.97 2.58
N TYR A 152 -8.59 -21.62 2.94
CA TYR A 152 -9.05 -21.81 4.31
C TYR A 152 -7.98 -22.47 5.19
N THR A 153 -7.32 -23.51 4.69
CA THR A 153 -6.24 -24.20 5.42
C THR A 153 -5.07 -23.27 5.70
N THR A 154 -4.65 -22.47 4.71
CA THR A 154 -3.61 -21.46 4.88
C THR A 154 -3.98 -20.39 5.92
N LEU A 155 -5.27 -20.07 6.06
CA LEU A 155 -5.75 -19.17 7.11
C LEU A 155 -5.61 -19.82 8.49
N LEU A 156 -6.01 -21.08 8.64
CA LEU A 156 -5.84 -21.81 9.90
C LEU A 156 -4.37 -21.93 10.29
N ASP A 157 -3.50 -22.34 9.37
CA ASP A 157 -2.06 -22.50 9.63
C ASP A 157 -1.42 -21.20 10.15
N ARG A 158 -1.88 -20.05 9.65
CA ARG A 158 -1.36 -18.73 10.04
C ARG A 158 -1.97 -18.17 11.31
N LEU A 159 -3.27 -18.38 11.52
CA LEU A 159 -4.02 -17.73 12.60
C LEU A 159 -4.16 -18.60 13.86
N ALA A 160 -4.09 -19.92 13.71
CA ALA A 160 -4.14 -20.90 14.78
C ALA A 160 -2.98 -21.92 14.68
N PRO A 161 -1.71 -21.48 14.65
CA PRO A 161 -0.56 -22.37 14.42
C PRO A 161 -0.34 -23.40 15.53
N SER A 162 -0.93 -23.20 16.72
CA SER A 162 -0.89 -24.16 17.82
C SER A 162 -1.78 -25.38 17.60
N GLY A 163 -2.70 -25.34 16.63
CA GLY A 163 -3.73 -26.38 16.45
C GLY A 163 -4.68 -26.50 17.65
N SER A 164 -4.73 -25.49 18.52
CA SER A 164 -5.64 -25.50 19.67
C SER A 164 -7.07 -25.34 19.19
N ALA A 165 -7.97 -26.22 19.63
CA ALA A 165 -9.38 -26.19 19.26
C ALA A 165 -10.04 -24.81 19.49
N GLU A 166 -9.70 -24.13 20.59
CA GLU A 166 -10.21 -22.78 20.87
C GLU A 166 -9.82 -21.77 19.79
N GLY A 167 -8.54 -21.75 19.39
CA GLY A 167 -8.02 -20.86 18.35
C GLY A 167 -8.61 -21.16 16.99
N GLU A 168 -8.71 -22.44 16.61
CA GLU A 168 -9.33 -22.86 15.36
C GLU A 168 -10.82 -22.49 15.31
N MET A 169 -11.56 -22.71 16.40
CA MET A 169 -12.98 -22.34 16.49
C MET A 169 -13.19 -20.83 16.51
N ALA A 170 -12.25 -20.05 17.05
CA ALA A 170 -12.31 -18.59 16.95
C ALA A 170 -12.17 -18.13 15.49
N VAL A 171 -11.23 -18.71 14.73
CA VAL A 171 -11.06 -18.44 13.29
C VAL A 171 -12.28 -18.90 12.49
N HIS A 172 -12.80 -20.09 12.78
CA HIS A 172 -13.97 -20.64 12.10
C HIS A 172 -15.22 -19.78 12.32
N ARG A 173 -15.51 -19.39 13.58
CA ARG A 173 -16.61 -18.49 13.91
C ARG A 173 -16.46 -17.14 13.20
N ALA A 174 -15.26 -16.56 13.22
CA ALA A 174 -15.01 -15.30 12.54
C ALA A 174 -15.22 -15.39 11.02
N LEU A 175 -14.76 -16.47 10.37
CA LEU A 175 -15.00 -16.71 8.95
C LEU A 175 -16.48 -16.88 8.64
N TRP A 176 -17.19 -17.69 9.44
CA TRP A 176 -18.62 -17.93 9.28
C TRP A 176 -19.41 -16.62 9.39
N THR A 177 -19.19 -15.83 10.44
CA THR A 177 -19.87 -14.54 10.62
C THR A 177 -19.59 -13.57 9.46
N LEU A 178 -18.36 -13.51 8.95
CA LEU A 178 -18.02 -12.66 7.81
C LEU A 178 -18.68 -13.14 6.50
N ALA A 179 -18.84 -14.45 6.32
CA ALA A 179 -19.52 -15.03 5.18
C ALA A 179 -21.04 -14.81 5.24
N GLU A 180 -21.66 -15.00 6.41
CA GLU A 180 -23.09 -14.70 6.63
C GLU A 180 -23.42 -13.24 6.32
N ARG A 181 -22.54 -12.32 6.72
CA ARG A 181 -22.65 -10.88 6.44
C ARG A 181 -22.28 -10.50 5.01
N ARG A 182 -21.97 -11.49 4.16
CA ARG A 182 -21.55 -11.32 2.76
C ARG A 182 -20.33 -10.41 2.58
N VAL A 183 -19.45 -10.35 3.58
CA VAL A 183 -18.16 -9.65 3.50
C VAL A 183 -17.14 -10.53 2.77
N LEU A 184 -17.21 -11.84 3.02
CA LEU A 184 -16.37 -12.85 2.39
C LEU A 184 -17.24 -13.85 1.62
N SER A 185 -16.65 -14.45 0.59
CA SER A 185 -17.17 -15.67 -0.02
C SER A 185 -16.13 -16.78 0.08
N VAL A 186 -16.61 -18.00 0.28
CA VAL A 186 -15.78 -19.20 0.36
C VAL A 186 -16.22 -20.14 -0.75
N SER A 187 -15.30 -20.49 -1.64
CA SER A 187 -15.58 -21.42 -2.73
C SER A 187 -15.65 -22.87 -2.22
N PRO A 188 -16.23 -23.81 -3.00
CA PRO A 188 -16.22 -25.24 -2.66
C PRO A 188 -14.82 -25.82 -2.47
N HIS A 189 -13.80 -25.21 -3.09
CA HIS A 189 -12.40 -25.60 -2.96
C HIS A 189 -11.68 -24.92 -1.78
N GLY A 190 -12.44 -24.25 -0.90
CA GLY A 190 -11.92 -23.56 0.27
C GLY A 190 -11.15 -22.28 -0.05
N VAL A 191 -11.36 -21.66 -1.22
CA VAL A 191 -10.75 -20.36 -1.54
C VAL A 191 -11.59 -19.26 -0.91
N VAL A 192 -10.95 -18.39 -0.14
CA VAL A 192 -11.57 -17.28 0.56
C VAL A 192 -11.26 -15.99 -0.19
N THR A 193 -12.30 -15.28 -0.64
CA THR A 193 -12.18 -14.00 -1.32
C THR A 193 -13.05 -12.94 -0.63
N ALA A 194 -12.62 -11.69 -0.67
CA ALA A 194 -13.47 -10.59 -0.24
C ALA A 194 -14.51 -10.30 -1.33
N VAL A 195 -15.76 -10.19 -0.90
CA VAL A 195 -16.85 -9.76 -1.78
C VAL A 195 -16.68 -8.26 -1.98
N GLN A 196 -16.44 -7.86 -3.22
CA GLN A 196 -16.58 -6.46 -3.56
C GLN A 196 -18.07 -6.17 -3.45
N LEU A 197 -18.47 -5.37 -2.44
CA LEU A 197 -19.72 -4.63 -2.57
C LEU A 197 -19.48 -3.69 -3.75
N LEU A 198 -19.82 -4.16 -4.95
CA LEU A 198 -20.30 -3.25 -5.97
C LEU A 198 -21.40 -2.48 -5.25
N GLU A 199 -21.15 -1.20 -4.97
CA GLU A 199 -22.25 -0.25 -4.82
C GLU A 199 -23.28 -0.65 -5.86
N GLN A 200 -24.48 -0.93 -5.36
CA GLN A 200 -25.67 -1.21 -6.14
C GLN A 200 -25.55 -0.44 -7.44
N MET A 201 -25.53 -1.17 -8.55
CA MET A 201 -25.66 -0.59 -9.88
C MET A 201 -26.83 0.40 -9.82
N THR A 202 -26.53 1.68 -9.64
CA THR A 202 -27.36 2.75 -10.15
C THR A 202 -27.28 2.57 -11.66
N LEU A 203 -28.10 1.64 -12.16
CA LEU A 203 -28.56 1.68 -13.53
C LEU A 203 -29.12 3.09 -13.70
N PRO A 204 -28.61 3.91 -14.63
CA PRO A 204 -29.39 5.05 -15.07
C PRO A 204 -30.70 4.46 -15.61
N GLU A 205 -31.82 4.83 -15.00
CA GLU A 205 -33.12 4.74 -15.67
C GLU A 205 -32.94 5.42 -17.02
N LEU A 206 -33.03 4.63 -18.08
CA LEU A 206 -33.18 5.13 -19.43
C LEU A 206 -34.63 5.61 -19.52
N ASP A 207 -34.83 6.92 -19.51
CA ASP A 207 -36.01 7.57 -20.08
C ASP A 207 -36.08 7.31 -21.60
#